data_AF-A0A2K0TDL5-F1
#
_entry.id   AF-A0A2K0TDL5-F1
#
_cell.length_a   1.000
_cell.length_b   1.000
_cell.length_c   1.000
_cell.angle_alpha   90.00
_cell.angle_beta   90.00
_cell.angle_gamma   90.00
#
_symmetry.space_group_name_H-M   'P 1'
#
loop_
_entity.id
_entity.type
_entity.pdbx_description
1 polymer ?
#
loop_
_entity_poly.entity_id
_entity_poly.type
_entity_poly.pdbx_seq_one_letter_code
_entity_poly.pdbx_strand_id
1 'polypeptide(L)'
;MATRAFFDPVAALRAAPLLTSTCTLWWALDEHFFLSIFNKPEIRSKSNELLPTYFKEFFEGGLNRTLALLTLTISSTMATCFVNHGYHWANKSLRWYTAGMVLAAGHLAFVPAIAPKIKAIVEDTSKGESTKDLESWLSVHTIRTLTVDLAAWVCFVIGTAREIQGDD
;
A
#
# COMPACT_ATOMS: atom_id res chain seq x y z
N MET A 1 -38.58 -16.78 9.53
CA MET A 1 -37.32 -16.54 10.26
C MET A 1 -36.19 -16.77 9.28
N ALA A 2 -35.61 -15.70 8.73
CA ALA A 2 -34.48 -15.82 7.83
C ALA A 2 -33.23 -16.16 8.66
N THR A 3 -32.62 -17.30 8.40
CA THR A 3 -31.26 -17.63 8.84
C THR A 3 -30.35 -16.49 8.40
N ARG A 4 -29.89 -15.65 9.33
CA ARG A 4 -28.75 -14.76 9.08
C ARG A 4 -27.59 -15.68 8.72
N ALA A 5 -27.21 -15.70 7.44
CA ALA A 5 -26.04 -16.44 7.00
C ALA A 5 -24.85 -15.97 7.84
N PHE A 6 -24.04 -16.90 8.34
CA PHE A 6 -22.82 -16.61 9.10
C PHE A 6 -21.83 -15.72 8.31
N PHE A 7 -21.99 -15.66 6.98
CA PHE A 7 -21.17 -14.88 6.08
C PHE A 7 -22.05 -14.23 4.99
N ASP A 8 -21.94 -12.91 4.86
CA ASP A 8 -22.49 -12.17 3.72
C ASP A 8 -21.36 -11.88 2.72
N PRO A 9 -21.33 -12.55 1.55
CA PRO A 9 -20.28 -12.36 0.55
C PRO A 9 -20.27 -10.94 -0.04
N VAL A 10 -21.41 -10.26 -0.07
CA VAL A 10 -21.51 -8.89 -0.61
C VAL A 10 -20.92 -7.91 0.41
N ALA A 11 -21.26 -8.05 1.69
CA ALA A 11 -20.64 -7.26 2.76
C ALA A 11 -19.12 -7.48 2.82
N ALA A 12 -18.67 -8.73 2.69
CA ALA A 12 -17.24 -9.05 2.65
C ALA A 12 -16.53 -8.39 1.46
N LEU A 13 -17.14 -8.42 0.26
CA LEU A 13 -16.61 -7.77 -0.93
C LEU A 13 -16.47 -6.26 -0.73
N ARG A 14 -17.48 -5.59 -0.16
CA ARG A 14 -17.48 -4.14 0.12
C ARG A 14 -16.41 -3.72 1.14
N ALA A 15 -16.08 -4.60 2.08
CA ALA A 15 -15.03 -4.37 3.08
C ALA A 15 -13.61 -4.69 2.57
N ALA A 16 -13.47 -5.54 1.56
CA ALA A 16 -12.19 -6.00 1.05
C ALA A 16 -11.24 -4.87 0.59
N PRO A 17 -11.68 -3.81 -0.11
CA PRO A 17 -10.82 -2.67 -0.45
C PRO A 17 -10.19 -2.00 0.76
N LEU A 18 -10.98 -1.77 1.82
CA LEU A 18 -10.49 -1.17 3.06
C LEU A 18 -9.49 -2.09 3.76
N LEU A 19 -9.80 -3.38 3.88
CA LEU A 19 -8.92 -4.35 4.54
C LEU A 19 -7.58 -4.46 3.83
N THR A 20 -7.60 -4.65 2.51
CA THR A 20 -6.39 -4.82 1.71
C THR A 20 -5.56 -3.54 1.64
N SER A 21 -6.19 -2.37 1.51
CA SER A 21 -5.50 -1.08 1.59
C SER A 21 -4.92 -0.79 2.98
N THR A 22 -5.59 -1.24 4.06
CA THR A 22 -5.04 -1.15 5.42
C THR A 22 -3.76 -1.99 5.54
N CYS A 23 -3.75 -3.20 4.99
CA CYS A 23 -2.54 -4.03 4.94
C CYS A 23 -1.41 -3.36 4.14
N THR A 24 -1.71 -2.73 3.00
CA THR A 24 -0.72 -1.97 2.23
C THR A 24 -0.14 -0.81 3.03
N LEU A 25 -1.00 -0.01 3.69
CA LEU A 25 -0.57 1.14 4.48
C LEU A 25 0.28 0.68 5.68
N TRP A 26 -0.17 -0.35 6.40
CA TRP A 26 0.57 -0.92 7.52
C TRP A 26 1.93 -1.45 7.10
N TRP A 27 1.97 -2.22 6.00
CA TRP A 27 3.22 -2.71 5.41
C TRP A 27 4.17 -1.54 5.12
N ALA A 28 3.70 -0.49 4.45
CA ALA A 28 4.55 0.66 4.12
C ALA A 28 5.10 1.40 5.35
N LEU A 29 4.34 1.45 6.46
CA LEU A 29 4.81 2.00 7.73
C LEU A 29 5.89 1.12 8.36
N ASP A 30 5.69 -0.20 8.35
CA ASP A 30 6.68 -1.17 8.83
C ASP A 30 7.96 -1.10 7.99
N GLU A 31 7.87 -1.05 6.65
CA GLU A 31 9.02 -0.89 5.77
C GLU A 31 9.81 0.37 6.13
N HIS A 32 9.13 1.51 6.34
CA HIS A 32 9.78 2.74 6.75
C HIS A 32 10.46 2.59 8.11
N PHE A 33 9.75 2.06 9.10
CA PHE A 33 10.27 1.87 10.45
C PHE A 33 11.53 1.00 10.45
N PHE A 34 11.45 -0.23 9.93
CA PHE A 34 12.56 -1.18 9.95
C PHE A 34 13.76 -0.69 9.14
N LEU A 35 13.52 -0.12 7.95
CA LEU A 35 14.62 0.35 7.11
C LEU A 35 15.26 1.63 7.66
N SER A 36 14.51 2.51 8.33
CA SER A 36 15.08 3.72 8.95
C SER A 36 16.11 3.41 10.04
N ILE A 37 16.05 2.21 10.65
CA ILE A 37 17.03 1.78 11.66
C ILE A 37 18.43 1.69 11.05
N PHE A 38 18.57 1.24 9.80
CA PHE A 38 19.88 1.16 9.14
C PHE A 38 20.58 2.52 9.01
N ASN A 39 19.83 3.63 9.04
CA ASN A 39 20.35 4.98 8.94
C ASN A 39 20.76 5.59 10.29
N LYS A 40 20.63 4.86 11.40
CA LYS A 40 21.06 5.34 12.72
C LYS A 40 22.58 5.56 12.76
N PRO A 41 23.07 6.74 13.21
CA PRO A 41 24.50 7.07 13.18
C PRO A 41 25.39 6.01 13.84
N GLU A 42 24.91 5.38 14.90
CA GLU A 42 25.63 4.41 15.73
C GLU A 42 25.95 3.11 14.99
N ILE A 43 25.12 2.74 14.01
CA ILE A 43 25.28 1.50 13.24
C ILE A 43 25.55 1.74 11.75
N ARG A 44 25.54 2.99 11.29
CA ARG A 44 25.59 3.35 9.86
C ARG A 44 26.75 2.70 9.10
N SER A 45 27.93 2.65 9.70
CA SER A 45 29.10 1.98 9.09
C SER A 45 28.86 0.49 8.87
N LYS A 46 28.29 -0.22 9.84
CA LYS A 46 27.94 -1.65 9.70
C LYS A 46 26.76 -1.83 8.75
N SER A 47 25.80 -0.90 8.77
CA SER A 47 24.67 -0.89 7.86
C SER A 47 25.14 -0.77 6.41
N ASN A 48 26.08 0.12 6.09
CA ASN A 48 26.61 0.26 4.73
C ASN A 48 27.16 -1.05 4.16
N GLU A 49 27.79 -1.88 4.99
CA GLU A 49 28.31 -3.19 4.56
C GLU A 49 27.19 -4.23 4.36
N LEU A 50 26.19 -4.25 5.26
CA LEU A 50 25.14 -5.26 5.28
C LEU A 50 23.99 -4.98 4.30
N LEU A 51 23.70 -3.69 4.08
CA LEU A 51 22.47 -3.23 3.46
C LEU A 51 22.29 -3.70 2.01
N PRO A 52 23.31 -3.76 1.13
CA PRO A 52 23.11 -4.25 -0.24
C PRO A 52 22.54 -5.66 -0.30
N THR A 53 23.09 -6.59 0.50
CA THR A 53 22.63 -7.98 0.57
C THR A 53 21.27 -8.07 1.27
N TYR A 54 21.11 -7.40 2.41
CA TYR A 54 19.85 -7.40 3.14
C TYR A 54 18.70 -6.86 2.29
N PHE A 55 18.91 -5.71 1.64
CA PHE A 55 17.89 -5.02 0.87
C PHE A 55 17.50 -5.79 -0.38
N LYS A 56 18.44 -6.51 -1.01
CA LYS A 56 18.13 -7.42 -2.12
C LYS A 56 17.11 -8.48 -1.72
N GLU A 57 17.40 -9.24 -0.66
CA GLU A 57 16.51 -10.31 -0.16
C GLU A 57 15.17 -9.75 0.34
N PHE A 58 15.22 -8.63 1.06
CA PHE A 58 14.04 -7.93 1.52
C PHE A 58 13.16 -7.44 0.36
N PHE A 59 13.76 -6.85 -0.68
CA PHE A 59 13.02 -6.28 -1.80
C PHE A 59 12.35 -7.34 -2.67
N GLU A 60 13.00 -8.47 -2.94
CA GLU A 60 12.39 -9.58 -3.68
C GLU A 60 11.11 -10.09 -2.98
N GLY A 61 11.15 -10.27 -1.66
CA GLY A 61 9.98 -10.65 -0.86
C GLY A 61 8.93 -9.53 -0.75
N GLY A 62 9.37 -8.29 -0.54
CA GLY A 62 8.53 -7.11 -0.37
C GLY A 62 7.77 -6.74 -1.64
N LEU A 63 8.39 -6.87 -2.81
CA LEU A 63 7.76 -6.62 -4.10
C LEU A 63 6.57 -7.55 -4.33
N ASN A 64 6.74 -8.84 -4.07
CA ASN A 64 5.66 -9.83 -4.22
C ASN A 64 4.46 -9.52 -3.33
N ARG A 65 4.70 -9.14 -2.06
CA ARG A 65 3.65 -8.75 -1.11
C ARG A 65 2.93 -7.49 -1.57
N THR A 66 3.67 -6.48 -2.00
CA THR A 66 3.12 -5.20 -2.46
C THR A 66 2.25 -5.40 -3.70
N LEU A 67 2.71 -6.15 -4.69
CA LEU A 67 1.94 -6.45 -5.90
C LEU A 67 0.69 -7.27 -5.60
N ALA A 68 0.76 -8.24 -4.69
CA ALA A 68 -0.39 -9.03 -4.28
C ALA A 68 -1.46 -8.16 -3.60
N LEU A 69 -1.07 -7.35 -2.62
CA LEU A 69 -2.00 -6.46 -1.90
C LEU A 69 -2.61 -5.40 -2.83
N LEU A 70 -1.81 -4.81 -3.71
CA LEU A 70 -2.29 -3.82 -4.68
C LEU A 70 -3.28 -4.45 -5.66
N THR A 71 -2.97 -5.64 -6.18
CA THR A 71 -3.86 -6.39 -7.08
C THR A 71 -5.18 -6.72 -6.38
N LEU A 72 -5.14 -7.19 -5.13
CA LEU A 72 -6.34 -7.47 -4.34
C LEU A 72 -7.16 -6.20 -4.09
N THR A 73 -6.52 -5.08 -3.75
CA THR A 73 -7.19 -3.79 -3.55
C THR A 73 -7.91 -3.34 -4.81
N ILE A 74 -7.22 -3.31 -5.95
CA ILE A 74 -7.79 -2.85 -7.23
C ILE A 74 -8.90 -3.79 -7.71
N SER A 75 -8.66 -5.10 -7.72
CA SER A 75 -9.64 -6.08 -8.21
C SER A 75 -10.89 -6.15 -7.34
N SER A 76 -10.75 -6.14 -6.02
CA SER A 76 -11.90 -6.12 -5.10
C SER A 76 -12.68 -4.81 -5.18
N THR A 77 -11.99 -3.67 -5.38
CA THR A 77 -12.67 -2.38 -5.57
C THR A 77 -13.43 -2.36 -6.88
N MET A 78 -12.82 -2.85 -7.97
CA MET A 78 -13.47 -2.94 -9.27
C MET A 78 -14.72 -3.82 -9.18
N ALA A 79 -14.62 -4.99 -8.54
CA ALA A 79 -15.77 -5.86 -8.30
C ALA A 79 -16.85 -5.18 -7.44
N THR A 80 -16.47 -4.44 -6.38
CA THR A 80 -17.41 -3.65 -5.55
C THR A 80 -18.13 -2.59 -6.39
N CYS A 81 -17.43 -1.88 -7.28
CA CYS A 81 -18.05 -0.87 -8.12
C CYS A 81 -19.10 -1.45 -9.10
N PHE A 82 -18.92 -2.69 -9.58
CA PHE A 82 -19.82 -3.32 -10.53
C PHE A 82 -20.98 -4.08 -9.86
N VAL A 83 -20.70 -4.83 -8.79
CA VAL A 83 -21.73 -5.55 -8.04
C VAL A 83 -22.58 -4.53 -7.29
N ASN A 84 -23.90 -4.56 -7.49
CA ASN A 84 -24.82 -3.59 -6.86
C ASN A 84 -24.50 -2.12 -7.17
N HIS A 85 -23.98 -1.81 -8.38
CA HIS A 85 -23.64 -0.45 -8.81
C HIS A 85 -24.72 0.61 -8.49
N GLY A 86 -26.01 0.30 -8.73
CA GLY A 86 -27.11 1.23 -8.45
C GLY A 86 -27.22 1.62 -6.98
N TYR A 87 -26.94 0.69 -6.06
CA TYR A 87 -26.90 0.93 -4.62
C TYR A 87 -25.72 1.86 -4.25
N HIS A 88 -24.51 1.58 -4.77
CA HIS A 88 -23.31 2.40 -4.53
C HIS A 88 -23.43 3.82 -5.12
N TRP A 89 -24.16 3.95 -6.22
CA TRP A 89 -24.50 5.26 -6.79
C TRP A 89 -25.45 6.02 -5.87
N ALA A 90 -26.53 5.37 -5.40
CA ALA A 90 -27.55 5.98 -4.55
C ALA A 90 -26.99 6.45 -3.19
N ASN A 91 -26.14 5.64 -2.54
CA ASN A 91 -25.54 5.96 -1.25
C ASN A 91 -24.26 6.83 -1.37
N LYS A 92 -23.86 7.19 -2.61
CA LYS A 92 -22.70 8.03 -2.95
C LYS A 92 -21.34 7.42 -2.54
N SER A 93 -21.26 6.11 -2.32
CA SER A 93 -19.99 5.41 -2.02
C SER A 93 -19.15 5.17 -3.27
N LEU A 94 -19.79 5.04 -4.46
CA LEU A 94 -19.10 4.70 -5.72
C LEU A 94 -17.92 5.63 -6.04
N ARG A 95 -18.11 6.94 -5.86
CA ARG A 95 -17.04 7.94 -6.10
C ARG A 95 -15.84 7.74 -5.18
N TRP A 96 -16.07 7.30 -3.94
CA TRP A 96 -15.01 7.08 -2.96
C TRP A 96 -14.25 5.79 -3.29
N TYR A 97 -14.95 4.71 -3.62
CA TYR A 97 -14.30 3.49 -4.12
C TYR A 97 -13.49 3.75 -5.39
N THR A 98 -14.04 4.50 -6.35
CA THR A 98 -13.33 4.83 -7.60
C THR A 98 -12.11 5.71 -7.34
N ALA A 99 -12.25 6.76 -6.53
CA ALA A 99 -11.11 7.62 -6.16
C ALA A 99 -10.02 6.82 -5.42
N GLY A 100 -10.41 5.97 -4.47
CA GLY A 100 -9.49 5.09 -3.75
C GLY A 100 -8.75 4.13 -4.68
N MET A 101 -9.42 3.54 -5.66
CA MET A 101 -8.80 2.68 -6.66
C MET A 101 -7.78 3.42 -7.52
N VAL A 102 -8.12 4.62 -7.99
CA VAL A 102 -7.21 5.45 -8.80
C VAL A 102 -5.98 5.85 -7.99
N LEU A 103 -6.15 6.25 -6.74
CA LEU A 103 -5.05 6.57 -5.83
C LEU A 103 -4.19 5.35 -5.52
N ALA A 104 -4.78 4.19 -5.24
CA ALA A 104 -4.06 2.94 -5.04
C ALA A 104 -3.23 2.57 -6.28
N ALA A 105 -3.81 2.65 -7.48
CA ALA A 105 -3.06 2.44 -8.73
C ALA A 105 -1.94 3.48 -8.92
N GLY A 106 -2.15 4.71 -8.43
CA GLY A 106 -1.16 5.79 -8.39
C GLY A 106 0.11 5.43 -7.62
N HIS A 107 0.10 4.42 -6.75
CA HIS A 107 1.31 3.84 -6.15
C HIS A 107 2.38 3.51 -7.21
N LEU A 108 1.95 2.94 -8.35
CA LEU A 108 2.84 2.52 -9.44
C LEU A 108 3.48 3.70 -10.17
N ALA A 109 2.93 4.90 -10.06
CA ALA A 109 3.51 6.10 -10.66
C ALA A 109 4.85 6.50 -10.01
N PHE A 110 5.17 5.99 -8.81
CA PHE A 110 6.43 6.24 -8.12
C PHE A 110 7.57 5.29 -8.54
N VAL A 111 7.29 4.25 -9.34
CA VAL A 111 8.30 3.29 -9.80
C VAL A 111 9.51 3.96 -10.47
N PRO A 112 9.35 4.95 -11.39
CA PRO A 112 10.50 5.61 -12.01
C PRO A 112 11.42 6.34 -11.01
N ALA A 113 10.86 6.84 -9.89
CA ALA A 113 11.63 7.51 -8.85
C ALA A 113 12.28 6.53 -7.86
N ILE A 114 11.67 5.36 -7.66
CA ILE A 114 12.10 4.34 -6.70
C ILE A 114 13.13 3.36 -7.30
N ALA A 115 12.93 2.92 -8.56
CA ALA A 115 13.74 1.87 -9.19
C ALA A 115 15.25 2.19 -9.24
N PRO A 116 15.70 3.42 -9.59
CA PRO A 116 17.12 3.74 -9.58
C PRO A 116 17.74 3.65 -8.19
N LYS A 117 16.97 3.95 -7.14
CA LYS A 117 17.43 3.95 -5.74
C LYS A 117 17.59 2.53 -5.23
N ILE A 118 16.62 1.65 -5.54
CA ILE A 118 16.74 0.21 -5.25
C ILE A 118 18.01 -0.34 -5.90
N LYS A 119 18.23 -0.03 -7.18
CA LYS A 119 19.42 -0.47 -7.91
C LYS A 119 20.71 0.03 -7.23
N ALA A 120 20.75 1.31 -6.85
CA ALA A 120 21.91 1.88 -6.17
C ALA A 120 22.22 1.18 -4.83
N ILE A 121 21.20 0.82 -4.05
CA ILE A 121 21.36 0.08 -2.79
C ILE A 121 21.86 -1.34 -3.07
N VAL A 122 21.19 -2.08 -3.95
CA VAL A 122 21.47 -3.50 -4.20
C VAL A 122 22.83 -3.71 -4.87
N GLU A 123 23.21 -2.84 -5.80
CA GLU A 123 24.49 -2.90 -6.51
C GLU A 123 25.62 -2.15 -5.78
N ASP A 124 25.33 -1.58 -4.61
CA ASP A 124 26.23 -0.70 -3.85
C ASP A 124 26.93 0.35 -4.74
N THR A 125 26.16 1.04 -5.58
CA THR A 125 26.72 2.00 -6.55
C THR A 125 27.46 3.14 -5.86
N SER A 126 27.05 3.49 -4.64
CA SER A 126 27.69 4.51 -3.80
C SER A 126 28.95 4.03 -3.06
N LYS A 127 29.37 2.77 -3.25
CA LYS A 127 30.64 2.19 -2.75
C LYS A 127 30.83 2.34 -1.24
N GLY A 128 30.05 1.60 -0.46
CA GLY A 128 30.11 1.62 1.00
C GLY A 128 29.36 2.79 1.63
N GLU A 129 28.47 3.43 0.89
CA GLU A 129 27.62 4.55 1.35
C GLU A 129 26.13 4.28 1.08
N SER A 130 25.73 3.01 0.97
CA SER A 130 24.37 2.60 0.56
C SER A 130 23.26 3.08 1.52
N THR A 131 23.58 3.46 2.76
CA THR A 131 22.62 4.14 3.66
C THR A 131 22.15 5.50 3.13
N LYS A 132 22.96 6.22 2.34
CA LYS A 132 22.53 7.44 1.65
C LYS A 132 21.50 7.15 0.57
N ASP A 133 21.69 6.06 -0.18
CA ASP A 133 20.72 5.62 -1.19
C ASP A 133 19.41 5.18 -0.54
N LEU A 134 19.50 4.49 0.61
CA LEU A 134 18.33 4.13 1.43
C LEU A 134 17.61 5.35 1.98
N GLU A 135 18.31 6.35 2.48
CA GLU A 135 17.72 7.62 2.92
C GLU A 135 16.96 8.30 1.77
N SER A 136 17.54 8.31 0.57
CA SER A 136 16.88 8.81 -0.63
C SER A 136 15.64 7.99 -1.02
N TRP A 137 15.71 6.66 -0.87
CA TRP A 137 14.58 5.77 -1.11
C TRP A 137 13.46 5.99 -0.10
N LEU A 138 13.79 6.09 1.19
CA LEU A 138 12.85 6.36 2.28
C LEU A 138 12.11 7.68 2.09
N SER A 139 12.77 8.70 1.55
CA SER A 139 12.12 9.99 1.25
C SER A 139 10.99 9.82 0.21
N VAL A 140 11.27 9.17 -0.93
CA VAL A 140 10.27 8.93 -1.97
C VAL A 140 9.17 7.98 -1.48
N HIS A 141 9.56 6.92 -0.75
CA HIS A 141 8.63 5.98 -0.11
C HIS A 141 7.66 6.70 0.82
N THR A 142 8.16 7.59 1.67
CA THR A 142 7.34 8.37 2.60
C THR A 142 6.36 9.27 1.87
N ILE A 143 6.81 9.96 0.81
CA ILE A 143 5.93 10.81 -0.01
C ILE A 143 4.82 9.95 -0.63
N ARG A 144 5.16 8.82 -1.28
CA ARG A 144 4.16 7.91 -1.85
C ARG A 144 3.15 7.46 -0.80
N THR A 145 3.64 7.04 0.37
CA THR A 145 2.79 6.52 1.43
C THR A 145 1.85 7.57 2.02
N LEU A 146 2.34 8.78 2.27
CA LEU A 146 1.50 9.86 2.82
C LEU A 146 0.56 10.48 1.77
N THR A 147 0.89 10.37 0.48
CA THR A 147 0.07 10.95 -0.60
C THR A 147 -0.94 9.94 -1.13
N VAL A 148 -0.50 8.92 -1.85
CA VAL A 148 -1.41 8.04 -2.59
C VAL A 148 -1.90 6.87 -1.76
N ASP A 149 -1.05 6.24 -0.94
CA ASP A 149 -1.46 5.07 -0.14
C ASP A 149 -2.44 5.48 0.98
N LEU A 150 -2.09 6.55 1.74
CA LEU A 150 -2.95 7.08 2.80
C LEU A 150 -4.24 7.68 2.24
N ALA A 151 -4.20 8.45 1.14
CA ALA A 151 -5.42 9.00 0.55
C ALA A 151 -6.34 7.91 -0.01
N ALA A 152 -5.77 6.86 -0.61
CA ALA A 152 -6.56 5.69 -1.04
C ALA A 152 -7.27 5.05 0.16
N TRP A 153 -6.53 4.80 1.24
CA TRP A 153 -7.08 4.24 2.48
C TRP A 153 -8.22 5.10 3.04
N VAL A 154 -8.05 6.42 3.12
CA VAL A 154 -9.11 7.34 3.57
C VAL A 154 -10.35 7.25 2.68
N CYS A 155 -10.17 7.18 1.36
CA CYS A 155 -11.29 7.00 0.45
C CYS A 155 -12.06 5.69 0.73
N PHE A 156 -11.34 4.59 0.98
CA PHE A 156 -11.98 3.32 1.32
C PHE A 156 -12.66 3.34 2.69
N VAL A 157 -12.11 4.02 3.70
CA VAL A 157 -12.79 4.24 4.98
C VAL A 157 -14.12 4.95 4.76
N ILE A 158 -14.12 6.04 3.97
CA ILE A 158 -15.35 6.80 3.70
C ILE A 158 -16.33 5.97 2.87
N GLY A 159 -15.85 5.25 1.85
CA GLY A 159 -16.66 4.34 1.03
C GLY A 159 -17.36 3.31 1.89
N THR A 160 -16.62 2.55 2.71
CA THR A 160 -17.17 1.52 3.61
C THR A 160 -18.11 2.12 4.67
N ALA A 161 -17.81 3.29 5.24
CA ALA A 161 -18.70 3.95 6.19
C ALA A 161 -20.06 4.32 5.57
N ARG A 162 -20.08 4.68 4.28
CA ARG A 162 -21.33 4.97 3.55
C ARG A 162 -22.15 3.71 3.28
N GLU A 163 -21.51 2.57 3.08
CA GLU A 163 -22.19 1.27 2.96
C GLU A 163 -22.90 0.92 4.27
N ILE A 164 -22.20 1.04 5.41
CA ILE A 164 -22.78 0.75 6.73
C ILE A 164 -23.99 1.65 7.03
N GLN A 165 -23.91 2.94 6.70
CA GLN A 165 -25.03 3.88 6.90
C GLN A 165 -26.19 3.70 5.92
N GLY A 166 -25.96 3.06 4.76
CA GLY A 166 -26.98 2.84 3.74
C GLY A 166 -27.75 1.54 3.93
N ASP A 167 -27.32 0.68 4.85
CA ASP A 167 -27.97 -0.58 5.21
C ASP A 167 -28.95 -0.43 6.40
N ASP A 168 -29.05 0.77 7.01
CA ASP A 168 -30.04 1.18 8.04
C ASP A 168 -31.29 1.84 7.42
#